data_AF-V4B878-F1
#
_entry.id   AF-V4B878-F1
#
_cell.length_a   1.000
_cell.length_b   1.000
_cell.length_c   1.000
_cell.angle_alpha   90.00
_cell.angle_beta   90.00
_cell.angle_gamma   90.00
#
_symmetry.space_group_name_H-M   'P 1'
#
loop_
_entity.id
_entity.type
_entity.pdbx_description
1 polymer ?
#
loop_
_entity_poly.entity_id
_entity_poly.type
_entity_poly.pdbx_seq_one_letter_code
_entity_poly.pdbx_strand_id
1 'polypeptide(L)' 'ITICSIYLPPSLSLNLRELDDLVAQLPSPYILLGDFNGHHSFWGSSDDNNRGKLIADFIYDNDLCIFNDEPPTYF' A
#
# COMPACT_ATOMS: atom_id res chain seq x y z
N ILE A 1 15.30 11.48 -4.16
CA ILE A 1 14.02 10.74 -4.26
C ILE A 1 14.37 9.28 -4.06
N THR A 2 13.81 8.66 -3.03
CA THR A 2 13.94 7.24 -2.74
C THR A 2 12.82 6.49 -3.45
N ILE A 3 13.13 5.36 -4.07
CA ILE A 3 12.12 4.51 -4.72
C ILE A 3 12.18 3.15 -4.03
N CYS A 4 11.06 2.73 -3.45
CA CYS A 4 10.93 1.43 -2.79
C CYS A 4 9.88 0.61 -3.53
N SER A 5 10.31 -0.55 -4.05
CA SER A 5 9.42 -1.54 -4.66
C SER A 5 9.10 -2.64 -3.66
N ILE A 6 7.82 -2.92 -3.44
CA ILE A 6 7.35 -3.89 -2.45
C ILE A 6 6.55 -4.99 -3.16
N TYR A 7 6.69 -6.22 -2.68
CA TYR A 7 5.76 -7.29 -3.02
C TYR A 7 5.28 -7.94 -1.73
N LEU A 8 3.97 -7.91 -1.49
CA LEU A 8 3.33 -8.55 -0.34
C LEU A 8 2.54 -9.76 -0.86
N PRO A 9 3.05 -10.99 -0.72
CA PRO A 9 2.33 -12.19 -1.16
C PRO A 9 0.93 -12.26 -0.56
N PRO A 10 -0.07 -12.80 -1.29
CA PRO A 10 -1.45 -12.86 -0.80
C PRO A 10 -1.60 -13.72 0.45
N SER A 11 -0.73 -14.71 0.65
CA SER A 11 -0.69 -15.57 1.84
C SER A 11 -0.03 -14.95 3.07
N LEU A 12 0.64 -13.81 2.92
CA LEU A 12 1.27 -13.11 4.05
C LEU A 12 0.21 -12.59 5.03
N SER A 13 0.42 -12.76 6.33
CA SER A 13 -0.36 -12.01 7.32
C SER A 13 0.26 -10.64 7.47
N LEU A 14 -0.35 -9.61 6.89
CA LEU A 14 0.17 -8.25 6.93
C LEU A 14 0.07 -7.66 8.34
N ASN A 15 1.18 -7.15 8.87
CA ASN A 15 1.22 -6.36 10.09
C ASN A 15 1.53 -4.90 9.74
N LEU A 16 0.65 -3.98 10.16
CA LEU A 16 0.81 -2.55 9.89
C LEU A 16 2.14 -1.99 10.39
N ARG A 17 2.60 -2.47 11.56
CA ARG A 17 3.84 -2.01 12.16
C ARG A 17 5.06 -2.24 11.27
N GLU A 18 5.07 -3.31 10.48
CA GLU A 18 6.17 -3.61 9.57
C GLU A 18 6.24 -2.61 8.40
N LEU A 19 5.08 -2.11 7.94
CA LEU A 19 5.02 -1.06 6.93
C LEU A 19 5.44 0.30 7.50
N ASP A 20 5.02 0.63 8.72
CA ASP A 20 5.44 1.85 9.42
C ASP A 20 6.97 1.88 9.62
N ASP A 21 7.53 0.77 10.13
CA ASP A 21 8.96 0.65 10.35
C ASP A 21 9.73 0.70 9.02
N LEU A 22 9.16 0.19 7.92
CA LEU A 22 9.74 0.30 6.58
C LEU A 22 9.81 1.77 6.12
N VAL A 23 8.71 2.52 6.17
CA VAL A 23 8.71 3.91 5.68
C VAL A 23 9.54 4.85 6.56
N ALA A 24 9.61 4.58 7.86
CA ALA A 24 10.48 5.31 8.78
C ALA A 24 11.97 5.21 8.41
N GLN A 25 12.38 4.17 7.66
CA GLN A 25 13.74 3.98 7.18
C GLN A 25 14.02 4.67 5.84
N LEU A 26 12.99 5.12 5.11
CA LEU A 26 13.16 5.68 3.77
C LEU A 26 13.54 7.16 3.82
N PRO A 27 14.64 7.59 3.18
CA PRO A 27 14.96 9.02 3.06
C PRO A 27 13.90 9.76 2.25
N SER A 28 13.41 10.88 2.78
CA SER A 28 12.45 11.76 2.10
C SER A 28 13.10 12.57 0.96
N PRO A 29 12.39 12.83 -0.17
CA PRO A 29 11.07 12.29 -0.52
C PRO A 29 11.17 10.86 -1.03
N TYR A 30 10.12 10.07 -0.83
CA TYR A 30 10.05 8.68 -1.31
C TYR A 30 8.78 8.37 -2.10
N ILE A 31 8.87 7.34 -2.94
CA ILE A 31 7.75 6.72 -3.64
C ILE A 31 7.73 5.24 -3.27
N LEU A 32 6.58 4.78 -2.78
CA LEU A 32 6.27 3.36 -2.62
C LEU A 32 5.51 2.88 -3.84
N LEU A 33 5.92 1.77 -4.42
CA LEU A 33 5.19 1.09 -5.48
C LEU A 33 5.29 -0.42 -5.30
N GLY A 34 4.38 -1.16 -5.91
CA GLY A 34 4.41 -2.60 -5.81
C GLY A 34 3.06 -3.27 -5.91
N ASP A 35 3.07 -4.58 -5.66
CA ASP A 35 1.87 -5.38 -5.54
C ASP A 35 1.65 -5.73 -4.06
N PHE A 36 0.60 -5.12 -3.50
CA PHE A 36 0.25 -5.22 -2.09
C PHE A 36 -0.79 -6.33 -1.83
N ASN A 37 -1.39 -6.91 -2.88
CA ASN A 37 -2.48 -7.89 -2.81
C ASN A 37 -3.66 -7.46 -1.89
N GLY A 38 -3.90 -6.15 -1.75
CA GLY A 38 -5.00 -5.58 -0.96
C GLY A 38 -6.04 -4.90 -1.85
N HIS A 39 -7.31 -5.10 -1.54
CA HIS A 39 -8.42 -4.54 -2.32
C HIS A 39 -9.05 -3.40 -1.53
N HIS A 40 -9.08 -2.20 -2.11
CA HIS A 40 -9.79 -1.06 -1.57
C HIS A 40 -10.21 -0.10 -2.68
N SER A 41 -11.37 0.53 -2.51
CA SER A 41 -11.92 1.54 -3.41
C SER A 41 -10.98 2.74 -3.65
N PHE A 42 -10.10 3.06 -2.69
CA PHE A 42 -9.14 4.17 -2.80
C PHE A 42 -8.14 4.02 -3.96
N TRP A 43 -7.87 2.80 -4.44
CA TRP A 43 -7.04 2.54 -5.61
C TRP A 43 -7.81 1.77 -6.69
N GLY A 44 -9.12 2.02 -6.78
CA GLY A 44 -9.95 1.55 -7.91
C GLY A 44 -10.49 0.12 -7.80
N SER A 45 -10.38 -0.54 -6.64
CA SER A 45 -11.00 -1.87 -6.48
C SER A 45 -12.52 -1.80 -6.31
N SER A 46 -13.23 -2.84 -6.74
CA SER A 46 -14.69 -2.97 -6.59
C SER A 46 -15.13 -3.39 -5.19
N ASP A 47 -14.21 -3.91 -4.38
CA ASP A 47 -14.45 -4.39 -3.03
C ASP A 47 -13.36 -3.94 -2.05
N ASP A 48 -13.70 -3.91 -0.76
CA ASP A 48 -12.76 -3.58 0.32
C ASP A 48 -12.52 -4.82 1.17
N ASN A 49 -11.34 -5.44 1.04
CA ASN A 49 -10.95 -6.57 1.86
C ASN A 49 -10.21 -6.12 3.13
N ASN A 50 -10.05 -7.03 4.11
CA ASN A 50 -9.40 -6.68 5.39
C ASN A 50 -7.98 -6.16 5.21
N ARG A 51 -7.24 -6.71 4.23
CA ARG A 51 -5.87 -6.26 3.94
C ARG A 51 -5.85 -4.87 3.33
N GLY A 52 -6.77 -4.56 2.42
CA GLY A 52 -6.90 -3.22 1.83
C GLY A 52 -7.27 -2.17 2.87
N LYS A 53 -8.15 -2.50 3.82
CA LYS A 53 -8.43 -1.61 4.96
C LYS A 53 -7.19 -1.30 5.79
N LEU A 54 -6.38 -2.32 6.11
CA LEU A 54 -5.10 -2.09 6.81
C LEU A 54 -4.17 -1.19 5.99
N ILE A 55 -4.01 -1.43 4.68
CA ILE A 55 -3.17 -0.58 3.82
C ILE A 55 -3.71 0.85 3.76
N ALA A 56 -5.04 1.04 3.74
CA ALA A 56 -5.66 2.36 3.77
C ALA A 56 -5.38 3.09 5.09
N ASP A 57 -5.46 2.39 6.23
CA ASP A 57 -5.08 2.94 7.55
C ASP A 57 -3.60 3.36 7.55
N PHE A 58 -2.70 2.52 7.04
CA PHE A 58 -1.27 2.85 6.89
C PHE A 58 -1.02 4.10 6.04
N ILE A 59 -1.73 4.22 4.91
CA ILE A 59 -1.63 5.40 4.02
C ILE A 59 -2.09 6.66 4.76
N TYR A 60 -3.21 6.57 5.49
CA TYR A 60 -3.77 7.69 6.25
C TYR A 60 -2.85 8.10 7.40
N ASP A 61 -2.38 7.15 8.22
CA ASP A 61 -1.57 7.40 9.41
C ASP A 61 -0.17 7.95 9.09
N ASN A 62 0.34 7.69 7.87
CA ASN A 62 1.64 8.18 7.40
C ASN A 62 1.54 9.38 6.43
N ASP A 63 0.36 10.00 6.31
CA ASP A 63 0.10 11.14 5.41
C ASP A 63 0.54 10.88 3.94
N LEU A 64 0.34 9.66 3.44
CA LEU A 64 0.74 9.26 2.10
C LEU A 64 -0.30 9.64 1.05
N CYS A 65 0.18 9.96 -0.15
CA CYS A 65 -0.67 10.26 -1.31
C CYS A 65 -0.79 9.03 -2.22
N ILE A 66 -2.02 8.75 -2.67
CA ILE A 66 -2.31 7.69 -3.66
C ILE A 66 -2.22 8.29 -5.07
N PHE A 67 -1.50 7.61 -5.96
CA PHE A 67 -1.33 8.01 -7.37
C PHE A 67 -2.08 7.09 -8.36
N ASN A 68 -2.73 6.04 -7.87
CA ASN A 68 -3.50 5.12 -8.69
C ASN A 68 -4.67 5.82 -9.40
N ASP A 69 -4.95 5.38 -10.62
CA ASP A 69 -6.17 5.65 -11.36
C ASP A 69 -7.13 4.44 -11.30
N GLU A 70 -8.34 4.60 -11.85
CA GLU A 70 -9.41 3.59 -11.78
C GLU A 70 -9.22 2.26 -12.56
N PRO A 71 -8.34 2.13 -13.58
CA PRO A 71 -8.21 0.87 -14.32
C PRO A 71 -7.77 -0.33 -13.45
N PRO A 72 -8.32 -1.54 -13.68
CA PRO A 72 -7.86 -2.75 -13.03
C PRO A 72 -6.39 -3.04 -13.35
N THR A 73 -5.61 -3.41 -12.33
CA THR A 73 -4.20 -3.78 -12.47
C THR A 73 -4.00 -5.29 -12.62
N TYR A 74 -5.03 -6.09 -12.28
CA TYR A 74 -5.06 -7.54 -12.36
C TYR A 74 -6.51 -8.02 -12.58
N PHE A 75 -6.70 -9.12 -13.30
CA PHE A 75 -8.01 -9.70 -13.68
C PHE A 75 -8.19 -11.10 -13.09
#